data_AF-A0A1Q8ABY1-F1
#
_entry.id   AF-A0A1Q8ABY1-F1
#
_cell.length_a   1.000
_cell.length_b   1.000
_cell.length_c   1.000
_cell.angle_alpha   90.00
_cell.angle_beta   90.00
_cell.angle_gamma   90.00
#
_symmetry.space_group_name_H-M   'P 1'
#
loop_
_entity.id
_entity.type
_entity.pdbx_description
1 polymer ?
#
loop_
_entity_poly.entity_id
_entity_poly.type
_entity_poly.pdbx_seq_one_letter_code
_entity_poly.pdbx_strand_id
1 'polypeptide(L)'
;MSDEPKSWVEEARNRVKRIADLDPRDRLDIVYGIGLCCSTLAKSMQGWMQWIGNLSLKDFEQPELEEIFGTIKKATVQLMELDIDKTEKYEQSHGLRQKAPAKDNRLVS
;
A
#
# COMPACT_ATOMS: atom_id res chain seq x y z
N MET A 1 26.22 25.74 -5.83
CA MET A 1 24.89 25.52 -6.45
C MET A 1 23.96 25.22 -5.30
N SER A 2 23.00 26.11 -5.04
CA SER A 2 22.01 25.94 -3.98
C SER A 2 21.14 24.72 -4.33
N ASP A 3 21.22 23.67 -3.52
CA ASP A 3 20.22 22.60 -3.49
C ASP A 3 18.93 23.21 -2.95
N GLU A 4 18.15 23.84 -3.84
CA GLU A 4 16.78 24.19 -3.53
C GLU A 4 16.01 22.92 -3.19
N PRO A 5 15.28 22.87 -2.06
CA PRO A 5 14.50 21.69 -1.72
C PRO A 5 13.45 21.47 -2.80
N LYS A 6 13.61 20.38 -3.57
CA LYS A 6 12.63 19.97 -4.59
C LYS A 6 11.25 19.87 -3.95
N SER A 7 10.27 20.53 -4.54
CA SER A 7 8.89 20.49 -4.07
C SER A 7 8.39 19.04 -4.07
N TRP A 8 8.00 18.54 -2.90
CA TRP A 8 7.39 17.21 -2.77
C TRP A 8 6.20 17.03 -3.73
N VAL A 9 5.39 18.08 -3.91
CA VAL A 9 4.22 18.07 -4.78
C VAL A 9 4.64 17.85 -6.24
N GLU A 10 5.72 18.48 -6.70
CA GLU A 10 6.25 18.27 -8.05
C GLU A 10 6.79 16.85 -8.23
N GLU A 11 7.53 16.33 -7.24
CA GLU A 11 7.98 14.94 -7.25
C GLU A 11 6.80 13.95 -7.31
N ALA A 12 5.74 14.21 -6.53
CA ALA A 12 4.54 13.38 -6.50
C ALA A 12 3.82 13.41 -7.85
N ARG A 13 3.65 14.59 -8.47
CA ARG A 13 3.06 14.72 -9.82
C ARG A 13 3.85 13.96 -10.87
N ASN A 14 5.18 14.05 -10.83
CA ASN A 14 6.04 13.31 -11.74
C ASN A 14 5.92 11.79 -11.56
N ARG A 15 5.78 11.31 -10.33
CA ARG A 15 5.54 9.89 -10.04
C ARG A 15 4.17 9.43 -10.54
N VAL A 16 3.12 10.22 -10.31
CA VAL A 16 1.78 9.92 -10.83
C VAL A 16 1.80 9.80 -12.35
N LYS A 17 2.39 10.78 -13.04
CA LYS A 17 2.52 10.75 -14.51
C LYS A 17 3.26 9.49 -14.96
N ARG A 18 4.41 9.19 -14.35
CA ARG A 18 5.21 8.02 -14.68
C ARG A 18 4.44 6.71 -14.52
N ILE A 19 3.61 6.59 -13.49
CA ILE A 19 2.77 5.40 -13.27
C ILE A 19 1.63 5.34 -14.28
N ALA A 20 0.96 6.47 -14.54
CA ALA A 20 -0.14 6.54 -15.49
C ALA A 20 0.28 6.22 -16.93
N ASP A 21 1.50 6.60 -17.30
CA ASP A 21 2.08 6.37 -18.63
C ASP A 21 2.73 4.98 -18.78
N LEU A 22 2.63 4.09 -17.77
CA LEU A 22 3.16 2.72 -17.88
C LEU A 22 2.40 1.93 -18.96
N ASP A 23 3.14 1.44 -19.95
CA ASP A 23 2.65 0.58 -21.04
C ASP A 23 3.46 -0.73 -21.06
N PRO A 24 3.18 -1.68 -20.13
CA PRO A 24 3.96 -2.89 -20.00
C PRO A 24 3.68 -3.86 -21.15
N ARG A 25 4.74 -4.34 -21.82
CA ARG A 25 4.61 -5.15 -23.05
C ARG A 25 4.80 -6.64 -22.82
N ASP A 26 5.51 -6.98 -21.75
CA ASP A 26 5.76 -8.35 -21.36
C ASP A 26 5.64 -8.59 -19.84
N ARG A 27 5.85 -9.85 -19.44
CA ARG A 27 5.73 -10.26 -18.04
C ARG A 27 6.72 -9.54 -17.11
N LEU A 28 7.94 -9.28 -17.56
CA LEU A 28 8.94 -8.58 -16.75
C LEU A 28 8.57 -7.10 -16.58
N ASP A 29 8.05 -6.47 -17.63
CA ASP A 29 7.53 -5.11 -17.57
C ASP A 29 6.37 -4.99 -16.58
N ILE A 30 5.46 -5.97 -16.56
CA ILE A 30 4.35 -6.02 -15.59
C ILE A 30 4.90 -6.10 -14.16
N VAL A 31 5.85 -7.00 -13.90
CA VAL A 31 6.45 -7.15 -12.56
C VAL A 31 7.16 -5.87 -12.13
N TYR A 32 7.89 -5.23 -13.05
CA TYR A 32 8.51 -3.93 -12.81
C TYR A 32 7.48 -2.84 -12.49
N GLY A 33 6.40 -2.76 -13.25
CA GLY A 33 5.31 -1.81 -13.03
C GLY A 33 4.66 -1.99 -11.66
N ILE A 34 4.40 -3.23 -11.24
CA ILE A 34 3.90 -3.53 -9.89
C ILE A 34 4.87 -3.01 -8.83
N GLY A 35 6.18 -3.31 -8.95
CA GLY A 35 7.19 -2.83 -8.01
C GLY A 35 7.28 -1.30 -7.94
N LEU A 36 7.12 -0.62 -9.07
CA LEU A 36 7.11 0.84 -9.14
C LEU A 36 5.87 1.43 -8.45
N CYS A 37 4.69 0.84 -8.63
CA CYS A 37 3.47 1.21 -7.93
C CYS A 37 3.62 1.05 -6.41
N CYS A 38 4.07 -0.13 -5.95
CA CYS A 38 4.26 -0.42 -4.54
C CYS A 38 5.26 0.54 -3.88
N SER A 39 6.42 0.77 -4.51
CA SER A 39 7.43 1.69 -3.95
C SER A 39 6.95 3.14 -3.91
N THR A 40 6.16 3.58 -4.88
CA THR A 40 5.58 4.94 -4.90
C THR A 40 4.54 5.11 -3.80
N LEU A 41 3.65 4.14 -3.62
CA LEU A 41 2.67 4.13 -2.53
C LEU A 41 3.37 4.12 -1.17
N ALA A 42 4.39 3.27 -0.99
CA ALA A 42 5.15 3.21 0.26
C ALA A 42 5.80 4.55 0.62
N LYS A 43 6.44 5.24 -0.35
CA LYS A 43 7.03 6.57 -0.13
C LYS A 43 5.96 7.60 0.25
N SER A 44 4.79 7.58 -0.41
CA SER A 44 3.71 8.51 -0.09
C SER A 44 3.13 8.27 1.31
N MET A 45 2.89 7.01 1.67
CA MET A 45 2.37 6.65 3.00
C MET A 45 3.35 6.98 4.11
N GLN A 46 4.67 6.86 3.88
CA GLN A 46 5.67 7.31 4.84
C GLN A 46 5.53 8.81 5.16
N GLY A 47 5.30 9.66 4.15
CA GLY A 47 5.04 11.09 4.36
C GLY A 47 3.76 11.36 5.15
N TRP A 48 2.68 10.64 4.86
CA TRP A 48 1.43 10.73 5.63
C TRP A 48 1.62 10.31 7.09
N MET A 49 2.35 9.23 7.36
CA MET A 49 2.65 8.80 8.72
C MET A 49 3.48 9.84 9.50
N GLN A 50 4.39 10.55 8.83
CA GLN A 50 5.12 11.66 9.44
C GLN A 50 4.18 12.82 9.79
N TRP A 51 3.26 13.19 8.88
CA TRP A 51 2.27 14.25 9.14
C TRP A 51 1.34 13.91 10.32
N ILE A 52 0.86 12.65 10.37
CA ILE A 52 0.04 12.16 11.47
C ILE A 52 0.83 12.21 12.79
N GLY A 53 2.06 11.68 12.81
CA GLY A 53 2.90 11.66 14.00
C GLY A 53 3.26 13.06 14.54
N ASN A 54 3.38 14.04 13.65
CA ASN A 54 3.68 15.43 13.99
C ASN A 54 2.42 16.30 14.23
N LEU A 55 1.22 15.71 14.26
CA LEU A 55 -0.06 16.43 14.36
C LEU A 55 -0.24 17.53 13.30
N SER A 56 0.39 17.39 12.13
CA SER A 56 0.31 18.36 11.03
C SER A 56 -1.09 18.43 10.41
N LEU A 57 -1.93 17.42 10.67
CA LEU A 57 -3.31 17.38 10.20
C LEU A 57 -4.26 18.30 10.98
N LYS A 58 -3.83 18.88 12.10
CA LYS A 58 -4.67 19.78 12.92
C LYS A 58 -5.10 21.06 12.20
N ASP A 59 -4.38 21.44 11.15
CA ASP A 59 -4.61 22.66 10.38
C ASP A 59 -5.64 22.44 9.25
N PHE A 60 -6.12 21.21 9.06
CA PHE A 60 -7.16 20.85 8.11
C PHE A 60 -8.54 20.93 8.78
N GLU A 61 -9.54 21.38 8.03
CA GLU A 61 -10.92 21.41 8.48
C GLU A 61 -11.52 20.00 8.49
N GLN A 62 -12.57 19.80 9.30
CA GLN A 62 -13.25 18.50 9.43
C GLN A 62 -13.65 17.88 8.07
N PRO A 63 -14.23 18.62 7.10
CA PRO A 63 -14.57 18.04 5.79
C PRO A 63 -13.34 17.55 5.01
N GLU A 64 -12.20 18.24 5.11
CA GLU A 64 -10.96 17.82 4.44
C GLU A 64 -10.42 16.53 5.07
N LEU A 65 -10.48 16.41 6.40
CA LEU A 65 -10.08 15.20 7.11
C LEU A 65 -10.95 14.00 6.73
N GLU A 66 -12.26 14.20 6.56
CA GLU A 66 -13.19 13.17 6.11
C GLU A 66 -12.89 12.70 4.68
N GLU A 67 -12.58 13.63 3.78
CA GLU A 67 -12.16 13.32 2.41
C GLU A 67 -10.85 12.50 2.38
N ILE A 68 -9.84 12.97 3.11
CA ILE A 68 -8.54 12.29 3.24
C ILE A 68 -8.74 10.88 3.79
N PHE A 69 -9.48 10.75 4.89
CA PHE A 69 -9.76 9.47 5.53
C PHE A 69 -10.51 8.52 4.59
N GLY A 70 -11.56 8.99 3.93
CA GLY A 70 -12.36 8.19 3.00
C GLY A 70 -11.52 7.64 1.85
N THR A 71 -10.66 8.47 1.27
CA THR A 71 -9.77 8.09 0.16
C THR A 71 -8.74 7.06 0.60
N ILE A 72 -8.03 7.31 1.70
CA ILE A 72 -7.01 6.39 2.22
C ILE A 72 -7.66 5.06 2.61
N LYS A 73 -8.76 5.09 3.36
CA LYS A 73 -9.50 3.89 3.78
C LYS A 73 -9.89 3.01 2.60
N LYS A 74 -10.44 3.61 1.53
CA LYS A 74 -10.85 2.88 0.32
C LYS A 74 -9.64 2.21 -0.34
N ALA A 75 -8.55 2.95 -0.53
CA ALA A 75 -7.33 2.41 -1.12
C ALA A 75 -6.72 1.28 -0.27
N THR A 76 -6.70 1.43 1.05
CA THR A 76 -6.22 0.39 1.98
C THR A 76 -7.02 -0.89 1.86
N VAL A 77 -8.36 -0.82 1.86
CA VAL A 77 -9.20 -2.03 1.72
C VAL A 77 -8.92 -2.73 0.40
N GLN A 78 -8.89 -1.99 -0.72
CA GLN A 78 -8.65 -2.58 -2.05
C GLN A 78 -7.27 -3.26 -2.15
N LEU A 79 -6.23 -2.66 -1.58
CA LEU A 79 -4.88 -3.23 -1.59
C LEU A 79 -4.78 -4.47 -0.68
N MET A 80 -5.42 -4.45 0.48
CA MET A 80 -5.44 -5.60 1.40
C MET A 80 -6.24 -6.77 0.83
N GLU A 81 -7.36 -6.53 0.16
CA GLU A 81 -8.13 -7.58 -0.52
C GLU A 81 -7.30 -8.27 -1.62
N LEU A 82 -6.55 -7.49 -2.41
CA LEU A 82 -5.61 -8.03 -3.40
C LEU A 82 -4.51 -8.87 -2.73
N ASP A 83 -3.88 -8.36 -1.68
CA ASP A 83 -2.82 -9.06 -0.96
C ASP A 83 -3.32 -10.39 -0.38
N ILE A 84 -4.47 -10.38 0.30
CA ILE A 84 -5.10 -11.58 0.85
C ILE A 84 -5.35 -12.60 -0.27
N ASP A 85 -5.96 -12.20 -1.39
CA ASP A 85 -6.25 -13.11 -2.51
C ASP A 85 -4.98 -13.77 -3.08
N LYS A 86 -3.91 -12.99 -3.28
CA LYS A 86 -2.68 -13.50 -3.91
C LYS A 86 -1.81 -14.28 -2.95
N THR A 87 -1.69 -13.81 -1.71
CA THR A 87 -0.88 -14.46 -0.68
C THR A 87 -1.53 -15.77 -0.24
N GLU A 88 -2.87 -15.82 -0.07
CA GLU A 88 -3.55 -17.08 0.27
C GLU A 88 -3.36 -18.14 -0.82
N LYS A 89 -3.53 -17.77 -2.11
CA LYS A 89 -3.29 -18.70 -3.23
C LYS A 89 -1.84 -19.19 -3.26
N TYR A 90 -0.89 -18.31 -2.97
CA TYR A 90 0.53 -18.68 -2.90
C TYR A 90 0.81 -19.66 -1.76
N GLU A 91 0.32 -19.38 -0.55
CA GLU A 91 0.47 -20.25 0.61
C GLU A 91 -0.14 -21.65 0.39
N GLN A 92 -1.33 -21.71 -0.21
CA GLN A 92 -2.01 -22.98 -0.52
C GLN A 92 -1.22 -23.81 -1.53
N SER A 93 -0.68 -23.18 -2.58
CA SER A 93 0.09 -23.86 -3.63
C SER A 93 1.49 -24.29 -3.19
N HIS A 94 2.06 -23.62 -2.18
CA HIS A 94 3.42 -23.88 -1.69
C HIS A 94 3.45 -24.58 -0.32
N GLY A 95 2.27 -24.96 0.23
CA GLY A 95 2.17 -25.70 1.49
C GLY A 95 2.67 -24.92 2.72
N LEU A 96 2.69 -23.59 2.65
CA LEU A 96 3.22 -22.72 3.71
C LEU A 96 2.24 -22.51 4.87
N ARG A 97 0.96 -22.84 4.66
CA ARG A 97 -0.07 -22.75 5.69
C ARG A 97 0.11 -23.89 6.69
N GLN A 98 0.57 -23.57 7.90
CA GLN A 98 0.54 -24.53 9.00
C GLN A 98 -0.92 -24.95 9.23
N LYS A 99 -1.21 -26.25 9.14
CA LYS A 99 -2.51 -26.78 9.58
C LYS A 99 -2.68 -26.41 11.05
N ALA A 100 -3.79 -25.76 11.40
CA ALA A 100 -4.13 -25.56 12.81
C ALA A 100 -4.03 -26.91 13.54
N PRO A 101 -3.42 -26.97 14.74
CA PRO A 101 -3.35 -28.21 15.48
C PRO A 101 -4.78 -28.75 15.66
N ALA A 102 -5.00 -29.98 15.20
CA ALA A 102 -6.28 -30.65 15.40
C ALA A 102 -6.58 -30.60 16.90
N LYS A 103 -7.73 -30.02 17.29
CA LYS A 103 -8.20 -30.09 18.67
C LYS A 103 -8.41 -31.57 18.98
N ASP A 104 -7.43 -32.18 19.65
CA ASP A 104 -7.52 -33.53 20.19
C ASP A 104 -8.58 -33.51 21.29
N ASN A 105 -9.84 -33.73 20.90
CA ASN A 105 -10.97 -33.81 21.81
C ASN A 105 -10.93 -35.18 22.50
N ARG A 106 -9.88 -35.45 23.29
CA ARG A 106 -9.91 -36.53 24.28
C ARG A 106 -10.64 -36.01 25.50
N LEU A 107 -11.95 -36.17 25.46
CA LEU A 107 -12.74 -36.33 26.66
C LEU A 107 -12.20 -37.58 27.37
N VAL A 108 -11.42 -37.37 28.43
CA VAL A 108 -11.07 -38.46 29.34
C VAL A 108 -12.28 -38.65 30.25
N SER A 109 -12.99 -39.74 30.01
CA SER A 109 -13.98 -40.37 30.90
C SER A 109 -13.30 -40.96 32.13
#